data_AF-A0A2N5FUU2-F1
#
_entry.id   AF-A0A2N5FUU2-F1
#
_cell.length_a   1.000
_cell.length_b   1.000
_cell.length_c   1.000
_cell.angle_alpha   90.00
_cell.angle_beta   90.00
_cell.angle_gamma   90.00
#
_symmetry.space_group_name_H-M   'P 1'
#
loop_
_entity.id
_entity.type
_entity.pdbx_description
1 polymer ?
#
loop_
_entity_poly.entity_id
_entity_poly.type
_entity_poly.pdbx_seq_one_letter_code
_entity_poly.pdbx_strand_id
1 'polypeptide(L)'
;MAILEREVIITLGGKNIKYYENKGYTLERYINKYGKSVVLIGSELIVKVEDLPSGSEVRLTKICDICGVHCHNITYYQITKSRISGDGKDRCFSCGKDKAREKLLNSIDYENSLEKYALDKNKLYLLREYSDKNPKSPDKISYASGQPYLWNCSTCQSEYKAYAYNRTNQDTACPFCKGFQVNHTNCLWTLKPEIAKLLKDEDLGYKLTIGSNKTAIFVCPNCNLEQSKIINAVSKLDYFPCSKCSDGISYSEKFMAALLDQTSQIFEREKTFKWSQNKRYDFYLPNKNCIIETHGIQHYSKVKRFHFHKTFEEEISNDNFKMYNALNNGIDLYIVIDCSLSDKDFLKKSITESDMLKLLNIEKVDWDLCHEFATNTNLLKTISDIWTNKTKNVNEIAKFVKLERSTVVRKLKKCSDLGLCTYDPKVAQRESGLKSGHSGKIEVVQLSMDGKLIKLWESAMDARRELNIYNIAYACKGRYISAGGFKWKYADDYFVNEYLNDTKKIVEVP
;
A
#
# COMPACT_ATOMS: atom_id res chain seq x y z
N MET A 1 39.64 -42.68 -34.12
CA MET A 1 38.48 -42.13 -34.85
C MET A 1 37.45 -43.25 -34.89
N ALA A 2 36.25 -43.04 -34.35
CA ALA A 2 35.27 -44.10 -34.18
C ALA A 2 34.47 -44.26 -35.49
N ILE A 3 35.11 -44.82 -36.51
CA ILE A 3 34.47 -45.17 -37.80
C ILE A 3 34.41 -46.70 -37.87
N LEU A 4 33.28 -47.22 -38.32
CA LEU A 4 33.04 -48.66 -38.39
C LEU A 4 33.87 -49.32 -39.49
N GLU A 5 33.92 -48.69 -40.66
CA GLU A 5 34.65 -49.18 -41.82
C GLU A 5 36.18 -49.00 -41.62
N ARG A 6 36.96 -50.03 -41.94
CA ARG A 6 38.43 -49.96 -41.98
C ARG A 6 38.95 -49.65 -43.38
N GLU A 7 38.24 -50.16 -44.38
CA GLU A 7 38.55 -50.01 -45.81
C GLU A 7 37.27 -49.66 -46.56
N VAL A 8 37.40 -48.92 -47.65
CA VAL A 8 36.30 -48.46 -48.50
C VAL A 8 36.70 -48.48 -49.97
N ILE A 9 35.71 -48.71 -50.82
CA ILE A 9 35.88 -48.60 -52.27
C ILE A 9 35.73 -47.12 -52.66
N ILE A 10 36.69 -46.61 -53.41
CA ILE A 10 36.65 -45.28 -54.00
C ILE A 10 36.77 -45.37 -55.52
N THR A 11 36.12 -44.44 -56.22
CA THR A 11 36.23 -44.32 -57.68
C THR A 11 37.43 -43.45 -58.03
N LEU A 12 38.32 -43.98 -58.88
CA LEU A 12 39.47 -43.24 -59.39
C LEU A 12 39.03 -42.19 -60.42
N GLY A 13 39.41 -40.95 -60.18
CA GLY A 13 39.23 -39.82 -61.07
C GLY A 13 40.56 -39.11 -61.33
N GLY A 14 40.60 -38.25 -62.35
CA GLY A 14 41.84 -37.57 -62.76
C GLY A 14 42.55 -36.79 -61.64
N LYS A 15 41.82 -36.38 -60.59
CA LYS A 15 42.35 -35.60 -59.45
C LYS A 15 42.91 -36.46 -58.30
N ASN A 16 42.46 -37.70 -58.12
CA ASN A 16 42.83 -38.52 -56.96
C ASN A 16 43.79 -39.68 -57.29
N ILE A 17 43.98 -40.03 -58.57
CA ILE A 17 44.93 -41.08 -59.01
C ILE A 17 46.33 -40.84 -58.43
N LYS A 18 46.91 -39.66 -58.67
CA LYS A 18 48.26 -39.32 -58.18
C LYS A 18 48.36 -39.33 -56.64
N TYR A 19 47.26 -38.99 -55.96
CA TYR A 19 47.21 -39.01 -54.49
C TYR A 19 47.38 -40.43 -53.95
N TYR A 20 46.63 -41.39 -54.51
CA TYR A 20 46.70 -42.79 -54.06
C TYR A 20 47.97 -43.52 -54.51
N GLU A 21 48.54 -43.17 -55.67
CA GLU A 21 49.87 -43.66 -56.06
C GLU A 21 50.96 -43.21 -55.08
N ASN A 22 50.95 -41.93 -54.69
CA ASN A 22 51.88 -41.40 -53.70
C ASN A 22 51.70 -42.03 -52.31
N LYS A 23 50.50 -42.52 -52.01
CA LYS A 23 50.18 -43.27 -50.79
C LYS A 23 50.59 -44.75 -50.86
N GLY A 24 51.11 -45.21 -52.00
CA GLY A 24 51.62 -46.57 -52.19
C GLY A 24 50.59 -47.59 -52.71
N TYR A 25 49.41 -47.15 -53.15
CA TYR A 25 48.41 -48.04 -53.73
C TYR A 25 48.79 -48.41 -55.17
N THR A 26 48.73 -49.71 -55.49
CA THR A 26 48.95 -50.21 -56.86
C THR A 26 47.68 -50.02 -57.68
N LEU A 27 47.76 -49.29 -58.79
CA LEU A 27 46.63 -49.01 -59.68
C LEU A 27 46.76 -49.82 -60.97
N GLU A 28 45.67 -50.48 -61.38
CA GLU A 28 45.62 -51.17 -62.66
C GLU A 28 45.72 -50.18 -63.83
N ARG A 29 46.57 -50.51 -64.80
CA ARG A 29 46.89 -49.66 -65.94
C ARG A 29 46.71 -50.45 -67.23
N TYR A 30 46.21 -49.77 -68.25
CA TYR A 30 46.09 -50.33 -69.59
C TYR A 30 46.73 -49.41 -70.61
N ILE A 31 47.10 -49.98 -71.75
CA ILE A 31 47.66 -49.24 -72.87
C ILE A 31 46.49 -48.70 -73.70
N ASN A 32 46.38 -47.37 -73.78
CA ASN A 32 45.34 -46.76 -74.60
C ASN A 32 45.66 -46.86 -76.11
N LYS A 33 44.72 -46.45 -76.96
CA LYS A 33 44.88 -46.43 -78.44
C LYS A 33 46.05 -45.60 -78.98
N TYR A 34 46.76 -44.87 -78.11
CA TYR A 34 47.95 -44.07 -78.43
C TYR A 34 49.25 -44.64 -77.82
N GLY A 35 49.23 -45.88 -77.31
CA GLY A 35 50.41 -46.54 -76.73
C GLY A 35 50.80 -46.07 -75.32
N LYS A 36 49.98 -45.26 -74.64
CA LYS A 36 50.29 -44.74 -73.30
C LYS A 36 49.65 -45.60 -72.20
N SER A 37 50.42 -45.91 -71.16
CA SER A 37 49.95 -46.56 -69.94
C SER A 37 49.14 -45.58 -69.09
N VAL A 38 47.84 -45.82 -68.96
CA VAL A 38 46.90 -44.95 -68.23
C VAL A 38 46.03 -45.76 -67.27
N VAL A 39 45.61 -45.12 -66.18
CA VAL A 39 44.61 -45.65 -65.25
C VAL A 39 43.22 -45.31 -65.79
N LEU A 40 42.29 -46.27 -65.74
CA LEU A 40 40.92 -46.05 -66.22
C LEU A 40 40.17 -45.15 -65.24
N ILE A 41 39.73 -43.97 -65.70
CA ILE A 41 38.84 -43.12 -64.90
C ILE A 41 37.52 -43.86 -64.71
N GLY A 42 37.05 -43.93 -63.46
CA GLY A 42 35.88 -44.71 -63.09
C GLY A 42 36.19 -46.08 -62.50
N SER A 43 37.46 -46.55 -62.54
CA SER A 43 37.82 -47.81 -61.89
C SER A 43 37.76 -47.70 -60.37
N GLU A 44 37.39 -48.79 -59.73
CA GLU A 44 37.28 -48.88 -58.28
C GLU A 44 38.62 -49.26 -57.64
N LEU A 45 38.91 -48.69 -56.47
CA LEU A 45 40.09 -48.99 -55.65
C LEU A 45 39.66 -49.15 -54.20
N ILE A 46 40.09 -50.22 -53.54
CA ILE A 46 39.92 -50.39 -52.10
C ILE A 46 41.04 -49.63 -51.39
N VAL A 47 40.68 -48.71 -50.51
CA VAL A 47 41.62 -47.90 -49.73
C VAL A 47 41.29 -47.94 -48.25
N LYS A 48 42.30 -47.80 -47.39
CA LYS A 48 42.08 -47.64 -45.95
C LYS A 48 41.42 -46.30 -45.65
N VAL A 49 40.52 -46.27 -44.68
CA VAL A 49 39.81 -45.04 -44.28
C VAL A 49 40.79 -43.96 -43.80
N GLU A 50 41.88 -44.34 -43.12
CA GLU A 50 42.93 -43.42 -42.66
C GLU A 50 43.72 -42.73 -43.78
N ASP A 51 43.72 -43.33 -44.98
CA ASP A 51 44.34 -42.77 -46.17
C ASP A 51 43.38 -41.90 -46.99
N LEU A 52 42.14 -41.71 -46.55
CA LEU A 52 41.25 -40.76 -47.20
C LEU A 52 41.74 -39.32 -46.96
N PRO A 53 41.73 -38.45 -47.99
CA PRO A 53 42.04 -37.05 -47.81
C PRO A 53 41.00 -36.38 -46.91
N SER A 54 41.40 -35.38 -46.13
CA SER A 54 40.50 -34.69 -45.18
C SER A 54 39.24 -34.10 -45.83
N GLY A 55 39.32 -33.71 -47.11
CA GLY A 55 38.18 -33.25 -47.92
C GLY A 55 37.35 -34.35 -48.58
N SER A 56 37.54 -35.62 -48.24
CA SER A 56 36.86 -36.75 -48.90
C SER A 56 35.36 -36.76 -48.64
N GLU A 57 34.57 -36.89 -49.71
CA GLU A 57 33.11 -37.03 -49.65
C GLU A 57 32.64 -38.49 -49.50
N VAL A 58 33.58 -39.44 -49.36
CA VAL A 58 33.25 -40.86 -49.10
C VAL A 58 32.39 -40.96 -47.86
N ARG A 59 31.26 -41.66 -47.98
CA ARG A 59 30.27 -41.80 -46.91
C ARG A 59 30.54 -43.05 -46.08
N LEU A 60 30.53 -42.86 -44.76
CA LEU A 60 30.96 -43.83 -43.76
C LEU A 60 29.94 -43.91 -42.63
N THR A 61 30.12 -44.90 -41.76
CA THR A 61 29.38 -45.08 -40.53
C THR A 61 30.20 -44.59 -39.35
N LYS A 62 29.79 -43.46 -38.78
CA LYS A 62 30.39 -42.88 -37.58
C LYS A 62 29.76 -43.49 -36.33
N ILE A 63 30.57 -43.99 -35.42
CA ILE A 63 30.13 -44.51 -34.11
C ILE A 63 30.15 -43.36 -33.10
N CYS A 64 29.08 -43.20 -32.33
CA CYS A 64 29.04 -42.18 -31.29
C CYS A 64 29.92 -42.56 -30.09
N ASP A 65 30.84 -41.68 -29.70
CA ASP A 65 31.74 -41.84 -28.55
C ASP A 65 31.01 -41.80 -27.18
N ILE A 66 29.70 -41.48 -27.16
CA ILE A 66 28.90 -41.36 -25.93
C ILE A 66 28.01 -42.58 -25.71
N CYS A 67 27.23 -42.97 -26.72
CA CYS A 67 26.24 -44.04 -26.60
C CYS A 67 26.51 -45.25 -27.51
N GLY A 68 27.58 -45.21 -28.32
CA GLY A 68 27.92 -46.30 -29.24
C GLY A 68 27.02 -46.42 -30.47
N VAL A 69 26.00 -45.56 -30.64
CA VAL A 69 25.09 -45.67 -31.79
C VAL A 69 25.81 -45.42 -33.12
N HIS A 70 25.45 -46.22 -34.13
CA HIS A 70 26.00 -46.12 -35.49
C HIS A 70 25.22 -45.08 -36.31
N CYS A 71 25.93 -44.05 -36.77
CA CYS A 71 25.39 -42.97 -37.59
C CYS A 71 25.88 -43.15 -39.03
N HIS A 72 25.02 -43.74 -39.87
CA HIS A 72 25.34 -44.06 -41.26
C HIS A 72 25.33 -42.82 -42.18
N ASN A 73 25.94 -42.99 -43.36
CA ASN A 73 25.83 -42.04 -44.48
C ASN A 73 26.43 -40.64 -44.19
N ILE A 74 27.51 -40.57 -43.41
CA ILE A 74 28.20 -39.32 -43.08
C ILE A 74 29.51 -39.25 -43.87
N THR A 75 29.79 -38.13 -44.54
CA THR A 75 31.04 -37.98 -45.30
C THR A 75 32.26 -37.94 -44.40
N TYR A 76 33.39 -38.50 -44.84
CA TYR A 76 34.66 -38.46 -44.11
C TYR A 76 35.09 -37.02 -43.76
N TYR A 77 34.86 -36.06 -44.66
CA TYR A 77 35.06 -34.64 -44.40
C TYR A 77 34.23 -34.12 -43.21
N GLN A 78 32.94 -34.45 -43.15
CA GLN A 78 32.09 -34.01 -42.04
C GLN A 78 32.53 -34.60 -40.71
N ILE A 79 32.92 -35.88 -40.69
CA ILE A 79 33.43 -36.56 -39.49
C ILE A 79 34.71 -35.88 -39.00
N THR A 80 35.71 -35.75 -39.87
CA THR A 80 37.01 -35.17 -39.52
C THR A 80 36.91 -33.70 -39.13
N LYS A 81 36.15 -32.88 -39.88
CA LYS A 81 35.91 -31.47 -39.55
C LYS A 81 35.26 -31.32 -38.18
N SER A 82 34.17 -32.04 -37.91
CA SER A 82 33.44 -31.95 -36.64
C SER A 82 34.32 -32.34 -35.45
N ARG A 83 35.21 -33.32 -35.63
CA ARG A 83 36.12 -33.79 -34.59
C ARG A 83 37.24 -32.78 -34.31
N ILE A 84 37.83 -32.18 -35.35
CA ILE A 84 38.90 -31.19 -35.24
C ILE A 84 38.40 -29.86 -34.66
N SER A 85 37.24 -29.37 -35.12
CA SER A 85 36.67 -28.10 -34.62
C SER A 85 35.97 -28.24 -33.27
N GLY A 86 35.78 -29.48 -32.79
CA GLY A 86 35.06 -29.81 -31.57
C GLY A 86 35.97 -30.17 -30.41
N ASP A 87 35.44 -30.92 -29.45
CA ASP A 87 36.18 -31.47 -28.30
C ASP A 87 36.77 -32.86 -28.58
N GLY A 88 37.03 -33.17 -29.86
CA GLY A 88 37.58 -34.47 -30.27
C GLY A 88 36.63 -35.66 -30.16
N LYS A 89 35.36 -35.46 -29.76
CA LYS A 89 34.34 -36.52 -29.61
C LYS A 89 33.27 -36.49 -30.69
N ASP A 90 33.00 -37.63 -31.28
CA ASP A 90 31.95 -37.87 -32.28
C ASP A 90 30.61 -38.17 -31.60
N ARG A 91 29.61 -37.33 -31.86
CA ARG A 91 28.27 -37.49 -31.28
C ARG A 91 27.21 -37.81 -32.32
N CYS A 92 26.23 -38.65 -31.94
CA CYS A 92 24.97 -38.75 -32.66
C CYS A 92 24.13 -37.48 -32.43
N PHE A 93 23.03 -37.35 -33.17
CA PHE A 93 22.14 -36.19 -33.06
C PHE A 93 21.57 -36.00 -31.65
N SER A 94 21.16 -37.08 -30.97
CA SER A 94 20.61 -37.02 -29.60
C SER A 94 21.67 -36.55 -28.61
N CYS A 95 22.81 -37.23 -28.52
CA CYS A 95 23.89 -36.85 -27.59
C CYS A 95 24.47 -35.45 -27.92
N GLY A 96 24.42 -35.03 -29.19
CA GLY A 96 24.74 -33.66 -29.59
C GLY A 96 23.75 -32.64 -29.03
N LYS A 97 22.44 -32.93 -29.09
CA LYS A 97 21.39 -32.12 -28.45
C LYS A 97 21.53 -32.08 -26.93
N ASP A 98 21.83 -33.21 -26.30
CA ASP A 98 21.99 -33.29 -24.84
C ASP A 98 23.17 -32.43 -24.38
N LYS A 99 24.32 -32.49 -25.07
CA LYS A 99 25.46 -31.60 -24.81
C LYS A 99 25.12 -30.11 -25.03
N ALA A 100 24.35 -29.80 -26.07
CA ALA A 100 23.91 -28.41 -26.31
C ALA A 100 22.96 -27.92 -25.20
N ARG A 101 22.08 -28.80 -24.71
CA ARG A 101 21.16 -28.55 -23.59
C ARG A 101 21.91 -28.41 -22.28
N GLU A 102 22.89 -29.26 -22.00
CA GLU A 102 23.78 -29.17 -20.84
C GLU A 102 24.55 -27.85 -20.85
N LYS A 103 25.10 -27.44 -22.00
CA LYS A 103 25.76 -26.14 -22.16
C LYS A 103 24.82 -24.95 -21.93
N LEU A 104 23.54 -25.08 -22.29
CA LEU A 104 22.51 -24.06 -22.03
C LEU A 104 22.09 -24.04 -20.54
N LEU A 105 21.94 -25.20 -19.91
CA LEU A 105 21.61 -25.32 -18.49
C LEU A 105 22.75 -24.80 -17.61
N ASN A 106 24.00 -25.05 -17.99
CA ASN A 106 25.19 -24.52 -17.32
C ASN A 106 25.48 -23.04 -17.65
N SER A 107 24.67 -22.37 -18.50
CA SER A 107 24.84 -20.94 -18.82
C SER A 107 24.25 -20.00 -17.76
N ILE A 108 23.32 -20.50 -16.93
CA ILE A 108 22.97 -19.92 -15.64
C ILE A 108 23.54 -20.91 -14.64
N ASP A 109 24.71 -20.60 -14.08
CA ASP A 109 25.23 -21.35 -12.94
C ASP A 109 24.11 -21.44 -11.90
N TYR A 110 23.72 -22.64 -11.48
CA TYR A 110 22.65 -22.84 -10.49
C TYR A 110 22.93 -22.03 -9.22
N GLU A 111 24.22 -21.81 -8.90
CA GLU A 111 24.69 -20.92 -7.83
C GLU A 111 24.13 -19.49 -7.93
N ASN A 112 23.82 -19.03 -9.15
CA ASN A 112 23.26 -17.72 -9.43
C ASN A 112 21.75 -17.74 -9.71
N SER A 113 21.07 -18.87 -9.52
CA SER A 113 19.62 -19.00 -9.76
C SER A 113 18.79 -18.28 -8.69
N LEU A 114 17.53 -17.93 -9.02
CA LEU A 114 16.59 -17.37 -8.05
C LEU A 114 16.27 -18.37 -6.94
N GLU A 115 16.16 -19.66 -7.28
CA GLU A 115 15.93 -20.73 -6.30
C GLU A 115 17.05 -20.84 -5.28
N LYS A 116 18.30 -20.97 -5.75
CA LYS A 116 19.47 -21.05 -4.90
C LYS A 116 19.62 -19.82 -4.01
N TYR A 117 19.44 -18.63 -4.57
CA TYR A 117 19.43 -17.39 -3.78
C TYR A 117 18.36 -17.38 -2.68
N ALA A 118 17.12 -17.80 -3.01
CA ALA A 118 16.02 -17.82 -2.06
C ALA A 118 16.26 -18.82 -0.92
N LEU A 119 16.85 -19.97 -1.20
CA LEU A 119 17.26 -20.95 -0.19
C LEU A 119 18.38 -20.40 0.69
N ASP A 120 19.46 -19.90 0.09
CA ASP A 120 20.66 -19.44 0.80
C ASP A 120 20.39 -18.22 1.70
N LYS A 121 19.46 -17.34 1.29
CA LYS A 121 19.06 -16.16 2.08
C LYS A 121 17.82 -16.38 2.95
N ASN A 122 17.29 -17.61 3.02
CA ASN A 122 16.06 -17.95 3.71
C ASN A 122 14.86 -17.06 3.30
N LYS A 123 14.78 -16.73 2.00
CA LYS A 123 13.73 -15.90 1.37
C LYS A 123 12.75 -16.76 0.58
N LEU A 124 12.24 -17.83 1.20
CA LEU A 124 11.32 -18.79 0.56
C LEU A 124 10.03 -18.15 0.00
N TYR A 125 9.64 -16.97 0.50
CA TYR A 125 8.52 -16.22 -0.05
C TYR A 125 8.73 -15.86 -1.53
N LEU A 126 9.97 -15.69 -2.00
CA LEU A 126 10.25 -15.44 -3.42
C LEU A 126 9.78 -16.59 -4.31
N LEU A 127 9.93 -17.83 -3.84
CA LEU A 127 9.50 -19.02 -4.58
C LEU A 127 7.98 -19.20 -4.49
N ARG A 128 7.40 -19.00 -3.29
CA ARG A 128 5.94 -19.07 -3.10
C ARG A 128 5.18 -18.01 -3.89
N GLU A 129 5.75 -16.82 -4.02
CA GLU A 129 5.13 -15.72 -4.77
C GLU A 129 5.48 -15.76 -6.27
N TYR A 130 6.38 -16.63 -6.73
CA TYR A 130 6.67 -16.76 -8.16
C TYR A 130 5.51 -17.45 -8.87
N SER A 131 4.93 -16.82 -9.90
CA SER A 131 3.75 -17.38 -10.58
C SER A 131 4.13 -18.54 -11.50
N ASP A 132 3.35 -19.62 -11.45
CA ASP A 132 3.48 -20.78 -12.36
C ASP A 132 3.16 -20.43 -13.83
N LYS A 133 2.58 -19.25 -14.08
CA LYS A 133 2.33 -18.74 -15.44
C LYS A 133 3.60 -18.21 -16.12
N ASN A 134 4.72 -18.12 -15.40
CA ASN A 134 5.97 -17.70 -16.00
C ASN A 134 6.55 -18.80 -16.92
N PRO A 135 7.21 -18.43 -18.02
CA PRO A 135 7.74 -19.40 -18.98
C PRO A 135 8.96 -20.18 -18.47
N LYS A 136 9.63 -19.69 -17.42
CA LYS A 136 10.82 -20.31 -16.83
C LYS A 136 10.60 -20.49 -15.34
N SER A 137 11.06 -21.61 -14.80
CA SER A 137 11.04 -21.90 -13.38
C SER A 137 12.18 -21.16 -12.64
N PRO A 138 12.06 -20.95 -11.31
CA PRO A 138 13.06 -20.21 -10.51
C PRO A 138 14.50 -20.74 -10.57
N ASP A 139 14.71 -22.04 -10.77
CA ASP A 139 16.02 -22.68 -11.01
C ASP A 139 16.67 -22.24 -12.33
N LYS A 140 15.87 -21.79 -13.30
CA LYS A 140 16.31 -21.47 -14.67
C LYS A 140 16.45 -19.97 -14.93
N ILE A 141 16.34 -19.15 -13.89
CA ILE A 141 16.48 -17.70 -14.00
C ILE A 141 17.49 -17.20 -12.96
N SER A 142 18.30 -16.21 -13.33
CA SER A 142 19.21 -15.59 -12.37
C SER A 142 18.43 -14.70 -11.38
N TYR A 143 18.82 -14.70 -10.11
CA TYR A 143 18.27 -13.79 -9.09
C TYR A 143 18.48 -12.29 -9.43
N ALA A 144 19.47 -11.99 -10.29
CA ALA A 144 19.79 -10.65 -10.78
C ALA A 144 19.16 -10.33 -12.15
N SER A 145 18.25 -11.18 -12.64
CA SER A 145 17.62 -11.01 -13.96
C SER A 145 16.88 -9.67 -14.08
N GLY A 146 17.28 -8.87 -15.08
CA GLY A 146 16.63 -7.62 -15.51
C GLY A 146 15.35 -7.80 -16.34
N GLN A 147 14.75 -8.99 -16.31
CA GLN A 147 13.47 -9.29 -16.97
C GLN A 147 12.31 -9.26 -15.98
N PRO A 148 11.11 -8.78 -16.40
CA PRO A 148 9.92 -8.81 -15.57
C PRO A 148 9.29 -10.20 -15.58
N TYR A 149 8.96 -10.71 -14.39
CA TYR A 149 8.22 -11.95 -14.18
C TYR A 149 6.90 -11.65 -13.47
N LEU A 150 5.95 -12.59 -13.54
CA LEU A 150 4.69 -12.54 -12.81
C LEU A 150 4.87 -13.07 -11.39
N TRP A 151 4.31 -12.36 -10.42
CA TRP A 151 4.36 -12.69 -9.00
C TRP A 151 2.96 -12.62 -8.42
N ASN A 152 2.62 -13.58 -7.54
CA ASN A 152 1.38 -13.62 -6.79
C ASN A 152 1.65 -13.14 -5.37
N CYS A 153 1.10 -11.98 -5.00
CA CYS A 153 1.28 -11.46 -3.64
C CYS A 153 0.61 -12.38 -2.62
N SER A 154 1.35 -12.82 -1.60
CA SER A 154 0.80 -13.65 -0.53
C SER A 154 -0.27 -12.94 0.33
N THR A 155 -0.23 -11.60 0.40
CA THR A 155 -1.16 -10.81 1.22
C THR A 155 -2.47 -10.50 0.50
N CYS A 156 -2.40 -9.99 -0.74
CA CYS A 156 -3.60 -9.54 -1.48
C CYS A 156 -3.98 -10.46 -2.65
N GLN A 157 -3.28 -11.59 -2.82
CA GLN A 157 -3.53 -12.63 -3.84
C GLN A 157 -3.55 -12.11 -5.28
N SER A 158 -3.06 -10.89 -5.50
CA SER A 158 -3.07 -10.24 -6.80
C SER A 158 -1.78 -10.56 -7.55
N GLU A 159 -1.93 -10.85 -8.84
CA GLU A 159 -0.82 -11.10 -9.75
C GLU A 159 -0.26 -9.76 -10.26
N TYR A 160 1.06 -9.58 -10.20
CA TYR A 160 1.74 -8.38 -10.68
C TYR A 160 3.05 -8.70 -11.38
N LYS A 161 3.48 -7.80 -12.28
CA LYS A 161 4.80 -7.88 -12.92
C LYS A 161 5.83 -7.18 -12.07
N ALA A 162 6.95 -7.86 -11.79
CA ALA A 162 8.12 -7.27 -11.15
C ALA A 162 9.40 -7.94 -11.64
N TYR A 163 10.49 -7.20 -11.61
CA TYR A 163 11.82 -7.70 -11.96
C TYR A 163 12.40 -8.56 -10.83
N ALA A 164 13.07 -9.66 -11.18
CA ALA A 164 13.70 -10.54 -10.19
C ALA A 164 14.71 -9.79 -9.32
N TYR A 165 15.56 -8.95 -9.93
CA TYR A 165 16.57 -8.17 -9.19
C TYR A 165 15.98 -7.17 -8.20
N ASN A 166 14.81 -6.58 -8.50
CA ASN A 166 14.10 -5.67 -7.58
C ASN A 166 13.53 -6.44 -6.38
N ARG A 167 13.13 -7.70 -6.58
CA ARG A 167 12.54 -8.55 -5.54
C ARG A 167 13.60 -9.14 -4.62
N THR A 168 14.79 -9.43 -5.15
CA THR A 168 15.91 -10.02 -4.39
C THR A 168 16.73 -8.96 -3.65
N ASN A 169 17.20 -7.92 -4.37
CA ASN A 169 18.16 -6.93 -3.85
C ASN A 169 17.52 -5.71 -3.18
N GLN A 170 16.36 -5.27 -3.67
CA GLN A 170 15.68 -4.07 -3.15
C GLN A 170 14.47 -4.39 -2.26
N ASP A 171 14.16 -5.67 -2.09
CA ASP A 171 13.00 -6.18 -1.35
C ASP A 171 11.69 -5.46 -1.71
N THR A 172 11.49 -5.24 -3.02
CA THR A 172 10.30 -4.53 -3.50
C THR A 172 9.02 -5.28 -3.14
N ALA A 173 8.14 -4.56 -2.45
CA ALA A 173 6.83 -5.06 -2.04
C ALA A 173 5.82 -5.01 -3.18
N CYS A 174 4.73 -5.77 -3.02
CA CYS A 174 3.61 -5.77 -3.95
C CYS A 174 3.08 -4.34 -4.21
N PRO A 175 2.92 -3.91 -5.48
CA PRO A 175 2.49 -2.56 -5.83
C PRO A 175 1.06 -2.27 -5.35
N PHE A 176 0.22 -3.29 -5.23
CA PHE A 176 -1.13 -3.15 -4.67
C PHE A 176 -1.08 -2.93 -3.16
N CYS A 177 -0.35 -3.75 -2.41
CA CYS A 177 -0.22 -3.58 -0.95
C CYS A 177 0.43 -2.24 -0.57
N LYS A 178 1.34 -1.72 -1.40
CA LYS A 178 1.92 -0.37 -1.21
C LYS A 178 1.01 0.77 -1.68
N GLY A 179 -0.10 0.47 -2.35
CA GLY A 179 -1.05 1.48 -2.83
C GLY A 179 -0.63 2.21 -4.11
N PHE A 180 0.41 1.73 -4.81
CA PHE A 180 0.85 2.26 -6.10
C PHE A 180 -0.07 1.85 -7.25
N GLN A 181 -0.72 0.69 -7.13
CA GLN A 181 -1.74 0.21 -8.06
C GLN A 181 -3.02 -0.16 -7.29
N VAL A 182 -4.16 -0.09 -7.96
CA VAL A 182 -5.46 -0.43 -7.36
C VAL A 182 -5.81 -1.90 -7.60
N ASN A 183 -6.38 -2.56 -6.60
CA ASN A 183 -7.00 -3.87 -6.69
C ASN A 183 -8.22 -3.96 -5.76
N HIS A 184 -8.83 -5.13 -5.72
CA HIS A 184 -9.98 -5.42 -4.86
C HIS A 184 -9.70 -5.30 -3.35
N THR A 185 -8.44 -5.28 -2.90
CA THR A 185 -8.08 -5.17 -1.47
C THR A 185 -7.82 -3.75 -1.00
N ASN A 186 -7.51 -2.81 -1.91
CA ASN A 186 -7.06 -1.47 -1.56
C ASN A 186 -7.84 -0.33 -2.25
N CYS A 187 -8.84 -0.67 -3.05
CA CYS A 187 -9.72 0.31 -3.68
C CYS A 187 -10.55 1.05 -2.63
N LEU A 188 -11.07 2.21 -3.00
CA LEU A 188 -11.85 3.06 -2.12
C LEU A 188 -13.11 2.34 -1.60
N TRP A 189 -13.78 1.54 -2.44
CA TRP A 189 -14.93 0.73 -2.01
C TRP A 189 -14.59 -0.26 -0.90
N THR A 190 -13.44 -0.92 -0.99
CA THR A 190 -13.02 -1.92 0.00
C THR A 190 -12.59 -1.27 1.31
N LEU A 191 -11.85 -0.16 1.24
CA LEU A 191 -11.27 0.46 2.45
C LEU A 191 -12.19 1.50 3.11
N LYS A 192 -12.99 2.24 2.34
CA LYS A 192 -13.87 3.33 2.78
C LYS A 192 -15.18 3.39 1.97
N PRO A 193 -16.05 2.37 2.07
CA PRO A 193 -17.31 2.32 1.32
C PRO A 193 -18.22 3.53 1.61
N GLU A 194 -18.19 4.07 2.83
CA GLU A 194 -18.94 5.27 3.20
C GLU A 194 -18.51 6.53 2.43
N ILE A 195 -17.25 6.61 1.99
CA ILE A 195 -16.75 7.69 1.14
C ILE A 195 -17.01 7.38 -0.34
N ALA A 196 -16.87 6.12 -0.76
CA ALA A 196 -17.16 5.69 -2.12
C ALA A 196 -18.60 6.00 -2.53
N LYS A 197 -19.58 5.77 -1.64
CA LYS A 197 -21.01 6.10 -1.84
C LYS A 197 -21.29 7.59 -2.07
N LEU A 198 -20.34 8.47 -1.75
CA LEU A 198 -20.49 9.91 -1.96
C LEU A 198 -20.04 10.34 -3.35
N LEU A 199 -19.38 9.47 -4.11
CA LEU A 199 -18.99 9.76 -5.48
C LEU A 199 -20.22 9.86 -6.37
N LYS A 200 -20.24 10.87 -7.25
CA LYS A 200 -21.26 10.96 -8.30
C LYS A 200 -21.17 9.79 -9.30
N ASP A 201 -19.96 9.35 -9.58
CA ASP A 201 -19.67 8.13 -10.35
C ASP A 201 -19.09 7.07 -9.41
N GLU A 202 -19.92 6.14 -8.99
CA GLU A 202 -19.58 5.09 -8.03
C GLU A 202 -18.50 4.13 -8.55
N ASP A 203 -18.37 3.96 -9.87
CA ASP A 203 -17.38 3.05 -10.47
C ASP A 203 -15.94 3.52 -10.22
N LEU A 204 -15.74 4.83 -10.00
CA LEU A 204 -14.44 5.37 -9.63
C LEU A 204 -13.94 4.80 -8.30
N GLY A 205 -14.83 4.37 -7.42
CA GLY A 205 -14.48 3.77 -6.13
C GLY A 205 -13.69 2.47 -6.27
N TYR A 206 -13.87 1.71 -7.36
CA TYR A 206 -13.12 0.48 -7.64
C TYR A 206 -11.78 0.76 -8.34
N LYS A 207 -11.65 1.94 -8.95
CA LYS A 207 -10.51 2.33 -9.81
C LYS A 207 -9.48 3.21 -9.08
N LEU A 208 -9.78 3.66 -7.87
CA LEU A 208 -8.95 4.60 -7.10
C LEU A 208 -8.64 4.04 -5.71
N THR A 209 -7.42 4.30 -5.24
CA THR A 209 -7.02 4.03 -3.85
C THR A 209 -7.36 5.22 -2.95
N ILE A 210 -7.44 4.99 -1.64
CA ILE A 210 -7.69 6.05 -0.64
C ILE A 210 -6.65 7.18 -0.66
N GLY A 211 -5.43 6.92 -1.15
CA GLY A 211 -4.32 7.88 -1.23
C GLY A 211 -4.25 8.63 -2.56
N SER A 212 -5.21 8.43 -3.47
CA SER A 212 -5.17 9.00 -4.81
C SER A 212 -5.29 10.53 -4.80
N ASN A 213 -4.36 11.23 -5.47
CA ASN A 213 -4.43 12.69 -5.64
C ASN A 213 -5.31 13.12 -6.83
N LYS A 214 -6.04 12.18 -7.45
CA LYS A 214 -7.02 12.51 -8.49
C LYS A 214 -8.24 13.22 -7.88
N THR A 215 -8.83 14.11 -8.66
CA THR A 215 -10.10 14.77 -8.33
C THR A 215 -11.28 13.93 -8.79
N ALA A 216 -12.36 13.96 -8.01
CA ALA A 216 -13.65 13.37 -8.36
C ALA A 216 -14.79 14.29 -7.88
N ILE A 217 -15.96 14.15 -8.50
CA ILE A 217 -17.16 14.87 -8.10
C ILE A 217 -17.84 14.07 -6.99
N PHE A 218 -18.06 14.71 -5.85
CA PHE A 218 -18.78 14.16 -4.72
C PHE A 218 -20.11 14.87 -4.51
N VAL A 219 -21.13 14.13 -4.11
CA VAL A 219 -22.44 14.65 -3.72
C VAL A 219 -22.48 14.71 -2.19
N CYS A 220 -22.68 15.91 -1.64
CA CYS A 220 -22.80 16.06 -0.18
C CYS A 220 -24.07 15.35 0.32
N PRO A 221 -23.99 14.41 1.29
CA PRO A 221 -25.17 13.69 1.77
C PRO A 221 -26.11 14.55 2.63
N ASN A 222 -25.68 15.76 3.01
CA ASN A 222 -26.47 16.68 3.82
C ASN A 222 -27.17 17.77 3.02
N CYS A 223 -26.49 18.33 2.02
CA CYS A 223 -27.00 19.47 1.26
C CYS A 223 -27.04 19.25 -0.26
N ASN A 224 -26.76 18.03 -0.71
CA ASN A 224 -26.75 17.60 -2.12
C ASN A 224 -25.83 18.39 -3.05
N LEU A 225 -24.96 19.24 -2.50
CA LEU A 225 -24.04 20.04 -3.30
C LEU A 225 -22.96 19.16 -3.94
N GLU A 226 -22.93 19.15 -5.27
CA GLU A 226 -21.85 18.55 -6.06
C GLU A 226 -20.56 19.36 -5.94
N GLN A 227 -19.46 18.71 -5.57
CA GLN A 227 -18.17 19.36 -5.36
C GLN A 227 -17.04 18.51 -5.92
N SER A 228 -16.18 19.14 -6.73
CA SER A 228 -14.91 18.54 -7.13
C SER A 228 -13.94 18.56 -5.95
N LYS A 229 -13.50 17.39 -5.49
CA LYS A 229 -12.52 17.24 -4.40
C LYS A 229 -11.52 16.14 -4.72
N ILE A 230 -10.34 16.24 -4.12
CA ILE A 230 -9.27 15.23 -4.23
C ILE A 230 -9.63 14.02 -3.35
N ILE A 231 -9.53 12.80 -3.89
CA ILE A 231 -9.86 11.55 -3.15
C ILE A 231 -9.08 11.47 -1.83
N ASN A 232 -7.75 11.68 -1.86
CA ASN A 232 -6.89 11.63 -0.69
C ASN A 232 -7.31 12.63 0.40
N ALA A 233 -7.71 13.85 0.01
CA ALA A 233 -8.12 14.88 0.96
C ALA A 233 -9.42 14.48 1.68
N VAL A 234 -10.39 13.93 0.95
CA VAL A 234 -11.66 13.44 1.52
C VAL A 234 -11.43 12.17 2.36
N SER A 235 -10.65 11.22 1.83
CA SER A 235 -10.40 9.91 2.47
C SER A 235 -9.56 9.99 3.74
N LYS A 236 -8.77 11.06 3.94
CA LYS A 236 -8.08 11.33 5.21
C LYS A 236 -9.04 11.62 6.36
N LEU A 237 -10.23 12.10 6.03
CA LEU A 237 -11.30 12.37 6.97
C LEU A 237 -12.28 11.20 6.99
N ASP A 238 -13.02 11.09 8.09
CA ASP A 238 -14.04 10.05 8.29
C ASP A 238 -15.46 10.61 8.10
N TYR A 239 -15.55 11.83 7.59
CA TYR A 239 -16.77 12.54 7.23
C TYR A 239 -16.51 13.41 5.99
N PHE A 240 -17.57 13.81 5.29
CA PHE A 240 -17.44 14.60 4.07
C PHE A 240 -17.23 16.10 4.36
N PRO A 241 -16.08 16.70 3.96
CA PRO A 241 -15.75 18.11 4.23
C PRO A 241 -16.42 19.05 3.20
N CYS A 242 -17.74 19.21 3.29
CA CYS A 242 -18.50 20.07 2.38
C CYS A 242 -18.13 21.56 2.53
N SER A 243 -17.95 22.27 1.42
CA SER A 243 -17.71 23.72 1.38
C SER A 243 -18.92 24.55 1.83
N LYS A 244 -20.11 23.95 1.95
CA LYS A 244 -21.35 24.64 2.33
C LYS A 244 -21.76 24.38 3.77
N CYS A 245 -21.69 23.13 4.24
CA CYS A 245 -22.27 22.70 5.53
C CYS A 245 -21.29 21.96 6.46
N SER A 246 -19.97 22.07 6.24
CA SER A 246 -18.99 21.48 7.15
C SER A 246 -18.86 22.26 8.46
N ASP A 247 -18.20 21.66 9.45
CA ASP A 247 -17.94 22.28 10.75
C ASP A 247 -16.78 23.29 10.74
N GLY A 248 -16.01 23.37 9.65
CA GLY A 248 -15.02 24.44 9.48
C GLY A 248 -15.65 25.81 9.22
N ILE A 249 -16.96 25.83 8.98
CA ILE A 249 -17.75 27.04 8.72
C ILE A 249 -18.46 27.43 10.01
N SER A 250 -18.45 28.73 10.32
CA SER A 250 -19.14 29.27 11.49
C SER A 250 -20.65 28.98 11.45
N TYR A 251 -21.28 28.94 12.62
CA TYR A 251 -22.74 28.77 12.72
C TYR A 251 -23.46 29.91 11.98
N SER A 252 -22.99 31.15 12.16
CA SER A 252 -23.55 32.34 11.53
C SER A 252 -23.46 32.33 10.01
N GLU A 253 -22.32 31.96 9.44
CA GLU A 253 -22.21 31.84 7.98
C GLU A 253 -23.13 30.76 7.40
N LYS A 254 -23.24 29.59 8.05
CA LYS A 254 -24.18 28.56 7.57
C LYS A 254 -25.62 29.04 7.64
N PHE A 255 -25.97 29.71 8.73
CA PHE A 255 -27.30 30.27 8.93
C PHE A 255 -27.62 31.33 7.88
N MET A 256 -26.68 32.26 7.65
CA MET A 256 -26.81 33.31 6.64
C MET A 256 -26.90 32.74 5.22
N ALA A 257 -26.06 31.74 4.89
CA ALA A 257 -26.13 31.07 3.59
C ALA A 257 -27.49 30.41 3.36
N ALA A 258 -28.05 29.72 4.36
CA ALA A 258 -29.38 29.13 4.26
C ALA A 258 -30.48 30.18 4.06
N LEU A 259 -30.38 31.33 4.74
CA LEU A 259 -31.30 32.45 4.56
C LEU A 259 -31.22 33.05 3.15
N LEU A 260 -30.01 33.26 2.63
CA LEU A 260 -29.78 33.79 1.28
C LEU A 260 -30.29 32.82 0.20
N ASP A 261 -30.12 31.51 0.40
CA ASP A 261 -30.68 30.49 -0.48
C ASP A 261 -32.22 30.52 -0.49
N GLN A 262 -32.86 30.60 0.68
CA GLN A 262 -34.33 30.68 0.78
C GLN A 262 -34.90 31.94 0.11
N THR A 263 -34.15 33.03 0.11
CA THR A 263 -34.51 34.29 -0.55
C THR A 263 -34.07 34.34 -2.02
N SER A 264 -33.62 33.21 -2.59
CA SER A 264 -33.20 33.06 -3.99
C SER A 264 -32.13 34.07 -4.43
N GLN A 265 -31.23 34.44 -3.52
CA GLN A 265 -30.14 35.35 -3.84
C GLN A 265 -28.97 34.61 -4.46
N ILE A 266 -28.35 35.23 -5.46
CA ILE A 266 -27.04 34.80 -5.95
C ILE A 266 -25.99 35.46 -5.06
N PHE A 267 -25.13 34.65 -4.45
CA PHE A 267 -24.06 35.13 -3.58
C PHE A 267 -22.78 34.32 -3.73
N GLU A 268 -21.65 34.96 -3.41
CA GLU A 268 -20.34 34.35 -3.31
C GLU A 268 -19.88 34.38 -1.85
N ARG A 269 -19.28 33.29 -1.38
CA ARG A 269 -18.75 33.16 -0.01
C ARG A 269 -17.26 33.41 0.04
N GLU A 270 -16.76 33.92 1.16
CA GLU A 270 -15.33 34.20 1.38
C GLU A 270 -14.68 34.99 0.22
N LYS A 271 -15.44 35.93 -0.37
CA LYS A 271 -15.06 36.65 -1.59
C LYS A 271 -13.80 37.47 -1.34
N THR A 272 -12.83 37.32 -2.22
CA THR A 272 -11.64 38.18 -2.29
C THR A 272 -11.69 38.99 -3.58
N PHE A 273 -11.49 40.30 -3.47
CA PHE A 273 -11.40 41.19 -4.62
C PHE A 273 -9.95 41.51 -4.92
N LYS A 274 -9.64 41.88 -6.17
CA LYS A 274 -8.27 42.28 -6.55
C LYS A 274 -7.77 43.46 -5.71
N TRP A 275 -8.66 44.39 -5.37
CA TRP A 275 -8.38 45.57 -4.55
C TRP A 275 -8.39 45.29 -3.04
N SER A 276 -8.86 44.13 -2.59
CA SER A 276 -9.05 43.87 -1.16
C SER A 276 -7.77 43.52 -0.41
N GLN A 277 -6.60 43.54 -1.07
CA GLN A 277 -5.30 43.21 -0.46
C GLN A 277 -5.33 41.85 0.27
N ASN A 278 -5.89 40.83 -0.39
CA ASN A 278 -6.10 39.48 0.16
C ASN A 278 -7.04 39.41 1.38
N LYS A 279 -7.81 40.47 1.68
CA LYS A 279 -8.90 40.40 2.66
C LYS A 279 -10.11 39.70 2.05
N ARG A 280 -10.65 38.74 2.81
CA ARG A 280 -11.86 37.98 2.48
C ARG A 280 -13.07 38.66 3.12
N TYR A 281 -14.18 38.65 2.40
CA TYR A 281 -15.48 39.08 2.88
C TYR A 281 -16.43 37.89 2.97
N ASP A 282 -17.25 37.80 4.01
CA ASP A 282 -18.04 36.59 4.29
C ASP A 282 -19.02 36.27 3.16
N PHE A 283 -19.79 37.27 2.72
CA PHE A 283 -20.73 37.16 1.60
C PHE A 283 -20.66 38.38 0.69
N TYR A 284 -20.69 38.14 -0.62
CA TYR A 284 -20.89 39.16 -1.64
C TYR A 284 -22.12 38.81 -2.48
N LEU A 285 -23.04 39.76 -2.65
CA LEU A 285 -24.24 39.65 -3.48
C LEU A 285 -24.04 40.49 -4.75
N PRO A 286 -23.64 39.89 -5.89
CA PRO A 286 -23.29 40.64 -7.10
C PRO A 286 -24.44 41.50 -7.63
N ASN A 287 -25.66 40.96 -7.63
CA ASN A 287 -26.84 41.64 -8.18
C ASN A 287 -27.24 42.89 -7.39
N LYS A 288 -26.83 42.98 -6.13
CA LYS A 288 -27.08 44.14 -5.27
C LYS A 288 -25.82 44.93 -4.96
N ASN A 289 -24.70 44.51 -5.54
CA ASN A 289 -23.37 45.02 -5.27
C ASN A 289 -23.12 45.27 -3.77
N CYS A 290 -23.46 44.26 -2.96
CA CYS A 290 -23.51 44.37 -1.51
C CYS A 290 -22.61 43.33 -0.84
N ILE A 291 -21.91 43.74 0.22
CA ILE A 291 -21.13 42.86 1.09
C ILE A 291 -21.84 42.69 2.43
N ILE A 292 -21.86 41.46 2.94
CA ILE A 292 -22.37 41.13 4.28
C ILE A 292 -21.26 40.44 5.07
N GLU A 293 -21.02 40.92 6.29
CA GLU A 293 -20.11 40.33 7.28
C GLU A 293 -20.88 39.79 8.48
N THR A 294 -20.44 38.66 9.02
CA THR A 294 -21.03 38.00 10.18
C THR A 294 -20.05 38.00 11.35
N HIS A 295 -20.15 39.01 12.21
CA HIS A 295 -19.17 39.21 13.29
C HIS A 295 -19.51 38.35 14.51
N GLY A 296 -18.58 37.48 14.90
CA GLY A 296 -18.68 36.71 16.15
C GLY A 296 -18.27 37.51 17.39
N ILE A 297 -18.35 36.89 18.57
CA ILE A 297 -18.05 37.52 19.87
C ILE A 297 -16.64 38.15 19.97
N GLN A 298 -15.72 37.69 19.13
CA GLN A 298 -14.34 38.17 19.04
C GLN A 298 -14.25 39.64 18.59
N HIS A 299 -15.24 40.14 17.85
CA HIS A 299 -15.32 41.54 17.41
C HIS A 299 -15.88 42.47 18.50
N TYR A 300 -16.51 41.91 19.54
CA TYR A 300 -17.22 42.68 20.58
C TYR A 300 -16.56 42.59 21.95
N SER A 301 -15.63 41.65 22.18
CA SER A 301 -15.02 41.48 23.50
C SER A 301 -13.62 40.87 23.46
N LYS A 302 -12.79 41.19 24.48
CA LYS A 302 -11.46 40.58 24.67
C LYS A 302 -11.61 39.10 25.04
N VAL A 303 -11.35 38.21 24.10
CA VAL A 303 -11.42 36.76 24.34
C VAL A 303 -10.07 36.24 24.80
N LYS A 304 -9.96 35.81 26.07
CA LYS A 304 -8.70 35.36 26.71
C LYS A 304 -8.06 34.09 26.13
N ARG A 305 -8.63 33.48 25.09
CA ARG A 305 -8.44 32.04 24.81
C ARG A 305 -7.39 31.68 23.76
N PHE A 306 -6.71 32.65 23.16
CA PHE A 306 -5.77 32.35 22.07
C PHE A 306 -4.51 33.20 22.14
N HIS A 307 -3.39 32.59 22.52
CA HIS A 307 -2.06 33.21 22.56
C HIS A 307 -1.47 33.58 21.17
N PHE A 308 -2.22 33.35 20.08
CA PHE A 308 -1.74 33.48 18.69
C PHE A 308 -2.63 34.34 17.77
N HIS A 309 -3.58 35.10 18.33
CA HIS A 309 -4.53 35.88 17.53
C HIS A 309 -4.36 37.39 17.76
N LYS A 310 -4.78 38.16 16.76
CA LYS A 310 -4.74 39.63 16.74
C LYS A 310 -5.38 40.23 17.98
N THR A 311 -4.89 41.40 18.39
CA THR A 311 -5.48 42.12 19.51
C THR A 311 -6.88 42.62 19.16
N PHE A 312 -7.70 42.89 20.19
CA PHE A 312 -9.04 43.45 19.99
C PHE A 312 -9.02 44.78 19.22
N GLU A 313 -8.00 45.61 19.46
CA GLU A 313 -7.78 46.88 18.76
C GLU A 313 -7.39 46.66 17.29
N GLU A 314 -6.56 45.66 17.01
CA GLU A 314 -6.21 45.26 15.65
C GLU A 314 -7.42 44.72 14.88
N GLU A 315 -8.34 43.99 15.52
CA GLU A 315 -9.57 43.54 14.84
C GLU A 315 -10.49 44.71 14.50
N ILE A 316 -10.72 45.65 15.43
CA ILE A 316 -11.49 46.87 15.14
C ILE A 316 -10.88 47.64 13.97
N SER A 317 -9.55 47.79 13.94
CA SER A 317 -8.84 48.47 12.85
C SER A 317 -9.01 47.72 11.51
N ASN A 318 -8.93 46.38 11.53
CA ASN A 318 -9.14 45.56 10.35
C ASN A 318 -10.58 45.63 9.83
N ASP A 319 -11.58 45.61 10.70
CA ASP A 319 -12.99 45.70 10.32
C ASP A 319 -13.31 47.04 9.67
N ASN A 320 -12.82 48.14 10.27
CA ASN A 320 -12.93 49.48 9.70
C ASN A 320 -12.23 49.56 8.33
N PHE A 321 -11.01 49.02 8.21
CA PHE A 321 -10.29 48.97 6.95
C PHE A 321 -11.09 48.22 5.88
N LYS A 322 -11.64 47.04 6.20
CA LYS A 322 -12.47 46.26 5.26
C LYS A 322 -13.68 47.07 4.77
N MET A 323 -14.40 47.70 5.68
CA MET A 323 -15.57 48.53 5.36
C MET A 323 -15.20 49.71 4.44
N TYR A 324 -14.23 50.53 4.83
CA TYR A 324 -13.83 51.68 4.01
C TYR A 324 -13.23 51.27 2.67
N ASN A 325 -12.43 50.21 2.64
CA ASN A 325 -11.85 49.70 1.40
C ASN A 325 -12.95 49.22 0.43
N ALA A 326 -13.98 48.54 0.94
CA ALA A 326 -15.12 48.13 0.12
C ALA A 326 -15.86 49.33 -0.47
N LEU A 327 -16.25 50.30 0.35
CA LEU A 327 -17.01 51.47 -0.10
C LEU A 327 -16.21 52.33 -1.10
N ASN A 328 -14.91 52.56 -0.83
CA ASN A 328 -14.05 53.36 -1.71
C ASN A 328 -13.79 52.69 -3.08
N ASN A 329 -14.01 51.38 -3.20
CA ASN A 329 -13.87 50.63 -4.44
C ASN A 329 -15.22 50.33 -5.11
N GLY A 330 -16.28 51.07 -4.76
CA GLY A 330 -17.55 51.05 -5.47
C GLY A 330 -18.49 49.91 -5.06
N ILE A 331 -18.39 49.40 -3.83
CA ILE A 331 -19.45 48.57 -3.22
C ILE A 331 -20.55 49.50 -2.71
N ASP A 332 -21.80 49.24 -3.09
CA ASP A 332 -22.92 50.14 -2.78
C ASP A 332 -23.39 50.02 -1.34
N LEU A 333 -23.33 48.82 -0.77
CA LEU A 333 -23.79 48.57 0.60
C LEU A 333 -22.91 47.57 1.34
N TYR A 334 -22.53 47.92 2.57
CA TYR A 334 -21.76 47.09 3.48
C TYR A 334 -22.54 46.85 4.77
N ILE A 335 -22.96 45.61 5.02
CA ILE A 335 -23.80 45.25 6.17
C ILE A 335 -22.98 44.38 7.13
N VAL A 336 -23.00 44.73 8.40
CA VAL A 336 -22.43 43.91 9.48
C VAL A 336 -23.56 43.35 10.32
N ILE A 337 -23.56 42.03 10.52
CA ILE A 337 -24.53 41.32 11.34
C ILE A 337 -23.86 40.84 12.63
N ASP A 338 -24.40 41.26 13.77
CA ASP A 338 -23.96 40.77 15.08
C ASP A 338 -24.38 39.31 15.26
N CYS A 339 -23.36 38.45 15.29
CA CYS A 339 -23.45 37.01 15.49
C CYS A 339 -22.68 36.57 16.75
N SER A 340 -22.59 37.45 17.76
CA SER A 340 -21.87 37.18 19.01
C SER A 340 -22.39 35.96 19.76
N LEU A 341 -23.68 35.66 19.65
CA LEU A 341 -24.30 34.44 20.15
C LEU A 341 -24.69 33.52 19.00
N SER A 342 -24.26 32.25 19.06
CA SER A 342 -24.66 31.21 18.10
C SER A 342 -26.06 30.66 18.41
N ASP A 343 -27.04 31.55 18.47
CA ASP A 343 -28.43 31.28 18.84
C ASP A 343 -29.38 31.75 17.72
N LYS A 344 -30.42 30.96 17.44
CA LYS A 344 -31.37 31.25 16.35
C LYS A 344 -32.13 32.54 16.59
N ASP A 345 -32.68 32.73 17.78
CA ASP A 345 -33.53 33.87 18.10
C ASP A 345 -32.72 35.15 18.16
N PHE A 346 -31.48 35.07 18.65
CA PHE A 346 -30.52 36.16 18.58
C PHE A 346 -30.19 36.57 17.14
N LEU A 347 -29.80 35.62 16.28
CA LEU A 347 -29.50 35.93 14.88
C LEU A 347 -30.70 36.49 14.14
N LYS A 348 -31.90 35.94 14.38
CA LYS A 348 -33.14 36.46 13.82
C LYS A 348 -33.31 37.93 14.17
N LYS A 349 -33.16 38.28 15.46
CA LYS A 349 -33.23 39.66 15.94
C LYS A 349 -32.19 40.55 15.25
N SER A 350 -30.91 40.17 15.27
CA SER A 350 -29.81 40.94 14.66
C SER A 350 -30.04 41.19 13.17
N ILE A 351 -30.57 40.20 12.43
CA ILE A 351 -30.85 40.32 11.00
C ILE A 351 -32.05 41.24 10.76
N THR A 352 -33.13 41.10 11.55
CA THR A 352 -34.32 41.95 11.41
C THR A 352 -34.09 43.41 11.78
N GLU A 353 -33.16 43.69 12.70
CA GLU A 353 -32.80 45.06 13.11
C GLU A 353 -31.74 45.69 12.18
N SER A 354 -31.19 44.92 11.24
CA SER A 354 -30.19 45.38 10.29
C SER A 354 -30.79 45.88 8.97
N ASP A 355 -29.93 46.46 8.14
CA ASP A 355 -30.27 46.91 6.78
C ASP A 355 -30.61 45.76 5.80
N MET A 356 -30.57 44.51 6.25
CA MET A 356 -30.94 43.34 5.43
C MET A 356 -32.38 43.41 4.92
N LEU A 357 -33.31 44.04 5.66
CA LEU A 357 -34.69 44.25 5.22
C LEU A 357 -34.79 45.11 3.95
N LYS A 358 -33.81 45.99 3.70
CA LYS A 358 -33.74 46.79 2.48
C LYS A 358 -33.41 45.93 1.26
N LEU A 359 -32.77 44.78 1.47
CA LEU A 359 -32.29 43.90 0.41
C LEU A 359 -33.19 42.70 0.18
N LEU A 360 -33.74 42.11 1.24
CA LEU A 360 -34.38 40.79 1.18
C LEU A 360 -35.81 40.84 1.69
N ASN A 361 -36.69 40.06 1.07
CA ASN A 361 -37.98 39.76 1.66
C ASN A 361 -37.82 38.64 2.68
N ILE A 362 -37.64 39.01 3.94
CA ILE A 362 -37.33 38.10 5.05
C ILE A 362 -38.62 37.46 5.63
N GLU A 363 -39.81 37.96 5.29
CA GLU A 363 -41.08 37.45 5.83
C GLU A 363 -41.35 35.97 5.50
N LYS A 364 -40.81 35.49 4.37
CA LYS A 364 -40.97 34.11 3.91
C LYS A 364 -39.86 33.16 4.36
N VAL A 365 -38.93 33.63 5.19
CA VAL A 365 -37.79 32.83 5.64
C VAL A 365 -38.22 31.91 6.78
N ASP A 366 -37.94 30.62 6.61
CA ASP A 366 -38.02 29.62 7.67
C ASP A 366 -36.70 29.64 8.48
N TRP A 367 -36.78 30.23 9.67
CA TRP A 367 -35.66 30.37 10.60
C TRP A 367 -35.26 29.05 11.25
N ASP A 368 -36.21 28.12 11.41
CA ASP A 368 -35.94 26.80 11.96
C ASP A 368 -35.14 25.96 10.96
N LEU A 369 -35.47 26.06 9.68
CA LEU A 369 -34.69 25.45 8.61
C LEU A 369 -33.26 26.02 8.54
N CYS A 370 -33.08 27.33 8.70
CA CYS A 370 -31.75 27.95 8.80
C CYS A 370 -30.95 27.41 9.99
N HIS A 371 -31.60 27.29 11.15
CA HIS A 371 -30.99 26.74 12.36
C HIS A 371 -30.60 25.27 12.17
N GLU A 372 -31.51 24.46 11.64
CA GLU A 372 -31.26 23.05 11.35
C GLU A 372 -30.08 22.90 10.39
N PHE A 373 -30.04 23.66 9.30
CA PHE A 373 -28.92 23.61 8.35
C PHE A 373 -27.57 24.00 8.99
N ALA A 374 -27.57 25.03 9.83
CA ALA A 374 -26.37 25.50 10.52
C ALA A 374 -25.88 24.52 11.60
N THR A 375 -26.80 23.75 12.19
CA THR A 375 -26.50 22.81 13.26
C THR A 375 -26.24 21.38 12.77
N ASN A 376 -26.94 20.90 11.75
CA ASN A 376 -26.93 19.52 11.27
C ASN A 376 -25.82 19.30 10.23
N THR A 377 -24.59 19.06 10.70
CA THR A 377 -23.42 18.91 9.82
C THR A 377 -23.08 17.44 9.54
N ASN A 378 -22.34 17.19 8.45
CA ASN A 378 -21.90 15.84 8.09
C ASN A 378 -21.18 15.13 9.25
N LEU A 379 -20.34 15.85 10.00
CA LEU A 379 -19.63 15.28 11.14
C LEU A 379 -20.57 14.89 12.30
N LEU A 380 -21.63 15.67 12.57
CA LEU A 380 -22.64 15.28 13.56
C LEU A 380 -23.40 14.03 13.12
N LYS A 381 -23.82 13.96 11.85
CA LYS A 381 -24.46 12.76 11.28
C LYS A 381 -23.55 11.53 11.39
N THR A 382 -22.27 11.66 11.02
CA THR A 382 -21.27 10.59 11.17
C THR A 382 -21.11 10.16 12.62
N ILE A 383 -20.98 11.10 13.56
CA ILE A 383 -20.84 10.76 15.00
C ILE A 383 -22.09 10.05 15.51
N SER A 384 -23.28 10.50 15.10
CA SER A 384 -24.56 9.90 15.46
C SER A 384 -24.68 8.47 14.93
N ASP A 385 -24.29 8.24 13.67
CA ASP A 385 -24.30 6.93 13.03
C ASP A 385 -23.32 5.96 13.72
N ILE A 386 -22.08 6.39 13.97
CA ILE A 386 -21.10 5.56 14.69
C ILE A 386 -21.61 5.23 16.09
N TRP A 387 -22.18 6.21 16.81
CA TRP A 387 -22.76 5.99 18.14
C TRP A 387 -23.91 5.00 18.11
N THR A 388 -24.77 5.06 17.11
CA THR A 388 -25.99 4.24 17.03
C THR A 388 -25.68 2.83 16.53
N ASN A 389 -24.86 2.71 15.50
CA ASN A 389 -24.71 1.48 14.72
C ASN A 389 -23.37 0.76 14.91
N LYS A 390 -22.33 1.42 15.45
CA LYS A 390 -20.98 0.83 15.57
C LYS A 390 -20.49 0.67 17.00
N THR A 391 -20.47 1.73 17.80
CA THR A 391 -19.93 1.68 19.18
C THR A 391 -20.54 2.74 20.10
N LYS A 392 -20.81 2.36 21.35
CA LYS A 392 -21.23 3.26 22.44
C LYS A 392 -20.04 3.80 23.25
N ASN A 393 -18.81 3.64 22.74
CA ASN A 393 -17.60 4.10 23.42
C ASN A 393 -17.09 5.42 22.81
N VAL A 394 -17.18 6.50 23.59
CA VAL A 394 -16.75 7.84 23.16
C VAL A 394 -15.26 7.88 22.76
N ASN A 395 -14.40 7.09 23.41
CA ASN A 395 -12.97 7.06 23.08
C ASN A 395 -12.70 6.38 21.74
N GLU A 396 -13.47 5.36 21.38
CA GLU A 396 -13.39 4.73 20.07
C GLU A 396 -13.88 5.70 19.00
N ILE A 397 -15.01 6.38 19.22
CA ILE A 397 -15.50 7.41 18.31
C ILE A 397 -14.46 8.50 18.10
N ALA A 398 -13.85 9.01 19.19
CA ALA A 398 -12.80 10.02 19.13
C ALA A 398 -11.61 9.59 18.25
N LYS A 399 -11.19 8.32 18.35
CA LYS A 399 -10.16 7.74 17.48
C LYS A 399 -10.62 7.65 16.02
N PHE A 400 -11.87 7.22 15.80
CA PHE A 400 -12.45 7.13 14.45
C PHE A 400 -12.51 8.49 13.77
N VAL A 401 -13.06 9.53 14.42
CA VAL A 401 -13.22 10.85 13.80
C VAL A 401 -12.02 11.78 13.98
N LYS A 402 -10.97 11.32 14.66
CA LYS A 402 -9.73 12.05 14.96
C LYS A 402 -9.97 13.39 15.67
N LEU A 403 -10.85 13.37 16.67
CA LEU A 403 -11.17 14.55 17.49
C LEU A 403 -10.89 14.25 18.97
N GLU A 404 -10.69 15.30 19.75
CA GLU A 404 -10.65 15.16 21.20
C GLU A 404 -11.96 14.60 21.75
N ARG A 405 -11.84 13.73 22.76
CA ARG A 405 -12.98 13.14 23.48
C ARG A 405 -13.97 14.21 23.94
N SER A 406 -13.48 15.33 24.48
CA SER A 406 -14.29 16.47 24.94
C SER A 406 -15.20 17.03 23.83
N THR A 407 -14.65 17.15 22.61
CA THR A 407 -15.39 17.62 21.43
C THR A 407 -16.43 16.61 20.98
N VAL A 408 -16.12 15.31 21.01
CA VAL A 408 -17.09 14.26 20.69
C VAL A 408 -18.25 14.25 21.68
N VAL A 409 -18.00 14.37 22.99
CA VAL A 409 -19.07 14.47 24.01
C VAL A 409 -19.98 15.66 23.73
N ARG A 410 -19.41 16.84 23.46
CA ARG A 410 -20.20 18.04 23.12
C ARG A 410 -21.06 17.81 21.86
N LYS A 411 -20.52 17.14 20.84
CA LYS A 411 -21.25 16.82 19.61
C LYS A 411 -22.36 15.78 19.86
N LEU A 412 -22.13 14.75 20.66
CA LEU A 412 -23.14 13.75 21.01
C LEU A 412 -24.31 14.35 21.80
N LYS A 413 -24.04 15.27 22.73
CA LYS A 413 -25.11 16.04 23.39
C LYS A 413 -25.98 16.77 22.37
N LYS A 414 -25.34 17.50 21.45
CA LYS A 414 -26.03 18.19 20.36
C LYS A 414 -26.80 17.23 19.44
N CYS A 415 -26.26 16.05 19.13
CA CYS A 415 -26.99 15.02 18.39
C CYS A 415 -28.25 14.58 19.17
N SER A 416 -28.17 14.47 20.48
CA SER A 416 -29.32 14.14 21.33
C SER A 416 -30.37 15.25 21.36
N ASP A 417 -29.93 16.50 21.44
CA ASP A 417 -30.82 17.67 21.42
C ASP A 417 -31.55 17.77 20.06
N LEU A 418 -30.87 17.42 18.97
CA LEU A 418 -31.43 17.36 17.61
C LEU A 418 -32.22 16.06 17.31
N GLY A 419 -32.36 15.15 18.27
CA GLY A 419 -33.05 13.87 18.08
C GLY A 419 -32.35 12.88 17.13
N LEU A 420 -31.08 13.11 16.79
CA LEU A 420 -30.30 12.24 15.88
C LEU A 420 -29.85 10.93 16.54
N CYS A 421 -29.65 10.93 17.87
CA CYS A 421 -29.36 9.73 18.66
C CYS A 421 -29.67 9.93 20.14
N THR A 422 -29.82 8.85 20.90
CA THR A 422 -29.92 8.93 22.37
C THR A 422 -28.53 8.95 23.00
N TYR A 423 -28.18 10.01 23.73
CA TYR A 423 -26.90 10.11 24.45
C TYR A 423 -27.05 10.70 25.86
N ASP A 424 -26.70 9.90 26.88
CA ASP A 424 -26.52 10.36 28.25
C ASP A 424 -25.03 10.24 28.66
N PRO A 425 -24.35 11.35 28.99
CA PRO A 425 -22.94 11.33 29.40
C PRO A 425 -22.66 10.45 30.63
N LYS A 426 -23.57 10.41 31.62
CA LYS A 426 -23.40 9.65 32.87
C LYS A 426 -23.55 8.15 32.60
N VAL A 427 -24.53 7.77 31.77
CA VAL A 427 -24.72 6.38 31.35
C VAL A 427 -23.51 5.90 30.56
N ALA A 428 -23.07 6.67 29.56
CA ALA A 428 -21.92 6.33 28.74
C ALA A 428 -20.62 6.21 29.55
N GLN A 429 -20.44 7.06 30.57
CA GLN A 429 -19.30 6.98 31.49
C GLN A 429 -19.35 5.71 32.34
N ARG A 430 -20.52 5.35 32.88
CA ARG A 430 -20.72 4.14 33.68
C ARG A 430 -20.43 2.88 32.85
N GLU A 431 -20.95 2.79 31.63
CA GLU A 431 -20.73 1.65 30.73
C GLU A 431 -19.25 1.49 30.34
N SER A 432 -18.57 2.60 30.06
CA SER A 432 -17.14 2.59 29.76
C SER A 432 -16.30 2.16 30.97
N GLY A 433 -16.72 2.54 32.18
CA GLY A 433 -16.11 2.10 33.44
C GLY A 433 -16.25 0.60 33.68
N LEU A 434 -17.40 0.01 33.34
CA LEU A 434 -17.65 -1.44 33.47
C LEU A 434 -16.72 -2.27 32.55
N LYS A 435 -16.49 -1.80 31.32
CA LYS A 435 -15.56 -2.45 30.36
C LYS A 435 -14.09 -2.29 30.77
N SER A 436 -13.74 -1.19 31.41
CA SER A 436 -12.38 -0.93 31.92
C SER A 436 -12.08 -1.67 33.24
N GLY A 437 -13.12 -2.07 33.97
CA GLY A 437 -13.02 -2.83 35.22
C GLY A 437 -12.69 -4.32 35.03
N HIS A 438 -12.64 -4.81 33.79
CA HIS A 438 -12.06 -6.11 33.43
C HIS A 438 -10.59 -5.94 33.02
N SER A 439 -9.76 -5.30 33.85
CA SER A 439 -8.34 -5.64 33.81
C SER A 439 -8.27 -7.13 34.15
N GLY A 440 -7.79 -7.96 33.21
CA GLY A 440 -7.57 -9.39 33.45
C GLY A 440 -6.92 -9.57 34.81
N LYS A 441 -7.44 -10.52 35.61
CA LYS A 441 -6.92 -10.78 36.95
C LYS A 441 -5.41 -10.94 36.85
N ILE A 442 -4.66 -9.96 37.37
CA ILE A 442 -3.19 -10.01 37.32
C ILE A 442 -2.75 -10.85 38.50
N GLU A 443 -2.22 -12.03 38.20
CA GLU A 443 -1.78 -12.97 39.20
C GLU A 443 -0.63 -12.41 40.02
N VAL A 444 -0.64 -12.70 41.33
CA VAL A 444 0.41 -12.26 42.25
C VAL A 444 0.94 -13.44 43.05
N VAL A 445 2.24 -13.41 43.30
CA VAL A 445 2.90 -14.39 44.16
C VAL A 445 3.08 -13.83 45.57
N GLN A 446 2.71 -14.63 46.55
CA GLN A 446 3.00 -14.41 47.96
C GLN A 446 4.31 -15.11 48.31
N LEU A 447 5.26 -14.35 48.85
CA LEU A 447 6.58 -14.81 49.22
C LEU A 447 6.79 -14.62 50.71
N SER A 448 7.51 -15.56 51.34
CA SER A 448 8.03 -15.37 52.68
C SER A 448 9.09 -14.25 52.68
N MET A 449 9.45 -13.74 53.87
CA MET A 449 10.43 -12.65 53.97
C MET A 449 11.84 -13.06 53.52
N ASP A 450 12.18 -14.34 53.65
CA ASP A 450 13.38 -14.98 53.10
C ASP A 450 13.29 -15.29 51.60
N GLY A 451 12.14 -15.00 50.96
CA GLY A 451 11.99 -15.05 49.50
C GLY A 451 11.48 -16.37 48.93
N LYS A 452 10.99 -17.29 49.76
CA LYS A 452 10.40 -18.56 49.29
C LYS A 452 8.96 -18.38 48.87
N LEU A 453 8.56 -19.03 47.77
CA LEU A 453 7.18 -19.03 47.28
C LEU A 453 6.25 -19.73 48.27
N ILE A 454 5.21 -19.01 48.71
CA ILE A 454 4.16 -19.52 49.60
C ILE A 454 2.94 -19.92 48.78
N LYS A 455 2.41 -19.00 47.96
CA LYS A 455 1.17 -19.23 47.21
C LYS A 455 1.07 -18.30 46.00
N LEU A 456 0.53 -18.83 44.90
CA LEU A 456 0.11 -18.06 43.73
C LEU A 456 -1.37 -17.70 43.88
N TRP A 457 -1.71 -16.44 43.60
CA TRP A 457 -3.07 -15.92 43.70
C TRP A 457 -3.53 -15.44 42.34
N GLU A 458 -4.79 -15.74 42.00
CA GLU A 458 -5.40 -15.25 40.75
C GLU A 458 -5.35 -13.72 40.65
N SER A 459 -5.47 -13.01 41.78
CA SER A 459 -5.26 -11.56 41.84
C SER A 459 -4.86 -11.06 43.22
N ALA A 460 -4.29 -9.85 43.27
CA ALA A 460 -4.06 -9.13 44.53
C ALA A 460 -5.36 -8.89 45.33
N MET A 461 -6.52 -8.85 44.67
CA MET A 461 -7.81 -8.68 45.33
C MET A 461 -8.26 -9.98 46.01
N ASP A 462 -8.00 -11.13 45.38
CA ASP A 462 -8.32 -12.44 45.95
C ASP A 462 -7.43 -12.71 47.18
N ALA A 463 -6.13 -12.44 47.07
CA ALA A 463 -5.20 -12.49 48.20
C ALA A 463 -5.63 -11.58 49.36
N ARG A 464 -6.07 -10.36 49.06
CA ARG A 464 -6.59 -9.44 50.07
C ARG A 464 -7.82 -9.98 50.77
N ARG A 465 -8.76 -10.58 50.02
CA ARG A 465 -10.03 -11.07 50.57
C ARG A 465 -9.82 -12.23 51.53
N GLU A 466 -8.94 -13.17 51.17
CA GLU A 466 -8.68 -14.37 51.98
C GLU A 466 -7.77 -14.07 53.17
N LEU A 467 -6.72 -13.25 52.98
CA LEU A 467 -5.74 -12.96 54.03
C LEU A 467 -6.07 -11.70 54.85
N ASN A 468 -7.06 -10.92 54.44
CA ASN A 468 -7.39 -9.61 55.00
C ASN A 468 -6.21 -8.61 55.01
N ILE A 469 -5.36 -8.66 53.96
CA ILE A 469 -4.16 -7.82 53.83
C ILE A 469 -4.40 -6.72 52.80
N TYR A 470 -4.09 -5.48 53.18
CA TYR A 470 -4.21 -4.30 52.32
C TYR A 470 -2.87 -4.00 51.62
N ASN A 471 -2.91 -3.19 50.56
CA ASN A 471 -1.72 -2.67 49.87
C ASN A 471 -0.81 -3.70 49.16
N ILE A 472 -1.30 -4.91 48.89
CA ILE A 472 -0.58 -5.95 48.15
C ILE A 472 -0.04 -5.44 46.80
N ALA A 473 -0.85 -4.72 46.02
CA ALA A 473 -0.41 -4.18 44.72
C ALA A 473 0.69 -3.11 44.82
N TYR A 474 0.79 -2.40 45.96
CA TYR A 474 1.88 -1.45 46.20
C TYR A 474 3.17 -2.17 46.57
N ALA A 475 3.09 -3.29 47.30
CA ALA A 475 4.22 -4.17 47.55
C ALA A 475 4.75 -4.80 46.24
N CYS A 476 3.86 -5.29 45.34
CA CYS A 476 4.26 -5.80 44.03
C CYS A 476 5.02 -4.77 43.18
N LYS A 477 4.67 -3.48 43.29
CA LYS A 477 5.31 -2.37 42.55
C LYS A 477 6.59 -1.86 43.23
N GLY A 478 7.04 -2.51 44.31
CA GLY A 478 8.22 -2.10 45.09
C GLY A 478 8.05 -0.81 45.88
N ARG A 479 6.81 -0.30 46.04
CA ARG A 479 6.55 0.89 46.87
C ARG A 479 6.50 0.57 48.35
N TYR A 480 6.21 -0.68 48.70
CA TYR A 480 6.35 -1.22 50.05
C TYR A 480 7.26 -2.45 50.02
N ILE A 481 8.02 -2.64 51.10
CA ILE A 481 8.93 -3.79 51.25
C ILE A 481 8.14 -5.09 51.44
N SER A 482 6.99 -5.00 52.12
CA SER A 482 6.08 -6.11 52.37
C SER A 482 4.65 -5.60 52.57
N ALA A 483 3.68 -6.49 52.50
CA ALA A 483 2.30 -6.24 52.92
C ALA A 483 1.82 -7.43 53.76
N GLY A 484 1.34 -7.15 54.98
CA GLY A 484 0.89 -8.18 55.92
C GLY A 484 1.96 -9.20 56.32
N GLY A 485 3.23 -8.79 56.35
CA GLY A 485 4.36 -9.67 56.71
C GLY A 485 4.90 -10.52 55.57
N PHE A 486 4.39 -10.36 54.34
CA PHE A 486 4.83 -11.10 53.16
C PHE A 486 5.39 -10.18 52.08
N LYS A 487 6.34 -10.70 51.30
CA LYS A 487 6.78 -10.07 50.06
C LYS A 487 5.81 -10.43 48.94
N TRP A 488 5.56 -9.50 48.04
CA TRP A 488 4.62 -9.68 46.94
C TRP A 488 5.27 -9.28 45.63
N LYS A 489 5.04 -10.06 44.58
CA LYS A 489 5.45 -9.73 43.20
C LYS A 489 4.33 -10.11 42.24
N TYR A 490 4.31 -9.51 41.06
CA TYR A 490 3.50 -10.04 39.97
C TYR A 490 4.08 -11.38 39.50
N ALA A 491 3.21 -12.32 39.12
CA ALA A 491 3.62 -13.68 38.76
C ALA A 491 4.65 -13.66 37.62
N ASP A 492 4.39 -12.90 36.56
CA ASP A 492 5.30 -12.74 35.42
C ASP A 492 6.69 -12.26 35.84
N ASP A 493 6.76 -11.24 36.72
CA ASP A 493 8.02 -10.71 37.21
C ASP A 493 8.79 -11.72 38.08
N TYR A 494 8.09 -12.60 38.80
CA TYR A 494 8.71 -13.63 39.62
C TYR A 494 9.32 -14.74 38.76
N PHE A 495 8.54 -15.31 37.83
CA PHE A 495 8.98 -16.44 37.01
C PHE A 495 10.05 -16.06 35.99
N VAL A 496 10.02 -14.85 35.44
CA VAL A 496 11.11 -14.35 34.58
C VAL A 496 12.43 -14.26 35.37
N ASN A 497 12.39 -13.83 36.63
CA ASN A 497 13.58 -13.72 37.46
C ASN A 497 14.10 -15.08 37.96
N GLU A 498 13.24 -16.07 38.22
CA GLU A 498 13.69 -17.44 38.52
C GLU A 498 14.35 -18.10 37.31
N TYR A 499 13.77 -17.98 36.11
CA TYR A 499 14.37 -18.52 34.88
C TYR A 499 15.77 -17.96 34.61
N LEU A 500 15.98 -16.66 34.86
CA LEU A 500 17.29 -16.00 34.73
C LEU A 500 18.30 -16.41 35.82
N ASN A 501 17.84 -16.81 37.00
CA ASN A 501 18.69 -17.29 38.09
C ASN A 501 19.07 -18.77 37.92
N ASP A 502 18.17 -19.61 37.40
CA ASP A 502 18.46 -21.00 37.08
C ASP A 502 19.41 -21.13 35.87
N THR A 503 19.27 -20.26 34.86
CA THR A 503 20.22 -20.23 33.73
C THR A 503 21.62 -19.78 34.13
N LYS A 504 21.77 -18.95 35.18
CA LYS A 504 23.08 -18.62 35.75
C LYS A 504 23.71 -19.79 36.52
N LYS A 505 22.91 -20.66 37.15
CA LYS A 505 23.41 -21.88 37.82
C LYS A 505 23.87 -22.97 36.85
N ILE A 506 23.37 -22.99 35.62
CA ILE A 506 23.77 -23.98 34.60
C ILE A 506 25.15 -23.66 33.98
N VAL A 507 25.62 -22.40 34.09
CA VAL A 507 26.92 -21.95 33.54
C VAL A 507 28.08 -22.11 34.54
N GLU A 508 27.80 -22.46 35.79
CA GLU A 508 28.82 -22.82 36.79
C GLU A 508 28.70 -24.30 37.17
N VAL A 509 29.21 -25.16 36.29
CA VAL A 509 29.69 -26.51 36.63
C VAL A 509 31.20 -26.47 36.32
N PRO A 510 32.08 -26.97 37.20
CA PRO A 510 33.53 -26.73 37.13
C PRO A 510 34.20 -27.11 35.80
#